data_AF-A0A317CIY5-F1
#
_entry.id   AF-A0A317CIY5-F1
#
_cell.length_a   1.000
_cell.length_b   1.000
_cell.length_c   1.000
_cell.angle_alpha   90.00
_cell.angle_beta   90.00
_cell.angle_gamma   90.00
#
_symmetry.space_group_name_H-M   'P 1'
#
loop_
_entity.id
_entity.type
_entity.pdbx_description
1 polymer ?
#
loop_
_entity_poly.entity_id
_entity_poly.type
_entity_poly.pdbx_seq_one_letter_code
_entity_poly.pdbx_strand_id
1 'polypeptide(L)'
;MYHYHPVINLDHLGNIVEIKYNAHIAEIFDLPESVMHDYYVAYRDLMQRLQLPKYQIQIELVEGMMAVFDNRRMLHGRQSYEATGKRHLRGCYVDRTEFKSRLRVLAKRYTS
;
A
#
# COMPACT_ATOMS: atom_id res chain seq x y z
N MET A 1 -2.84 -3.70 21.83
CA MET A 1 -4.14 -3.28 21.29
C MET A 1 -4.26 -3.92 19.92
N TYR A 2 -5.13 -4.92 19.75
CA TYR A 2 -5.31 -5.59 18.45
C TYR A 2 -6.11 -4.68 17.52
N HIS A 3 -5.65 -4.53 16.28
CA HIS A 3 -6.31 -3.70 15.27
C HIS A 3 -6.89 -4.58 14.17
N TYR A 4 -8.20 -4.82 14.21
CA TYR A 4 -8.91 -5.60 13.21
C TYR A 4 -9.30 -4.71 12.03
N HIS A 5 -8.77 -5.02 10.85
CA HIS A 5 -9.12 -4.31 9.63
C HIS A 5 -9.26 -5.29 8.46
N PRO A 6 -10.29 -5.10 7.60
CA PRO A 6 -10.35 -5.77 6.31
C PRO A 6 -9.11 -5.48 5.47
N VAL A 7 -8.69 -6.45 4.65
CA VAL A 7 -7.63 -6.25 3.64
C VAL A 7 -8.06 -5.24 2.59
N ILE A 8 -9.33 -5.28 2.19
CA ILE A 8 -9.95 -4.34 1.24
C ILE A 8 -11.02 -3.56 1.98
N ASN A 9 -10.81 -2.25 2.17
CA ASN A 9 -11.73 -1.39 2.89
C ASN A 9 -12.57 -0.60 1.89
N LEU A 10 -13.87 -0.52 2.17
CA LEU A 10 -14.85 0.14 1.32
C LEU A 10 -15.43 1.38 2.01
N ASP A 11 -15.87 2.37 1.23
CA ASP A 11 -16.78 3.40 1.72
C ASP A 11 -18.24 2.89 1.79
N HIS A 12 -19.16 3.77 2.22
CA HIS A 12 -20.59 3.47 2.32
C HIS A 12 -21.29 3.23 0.98
N LEU A 13 -20.62 3.55 -0.14
CA LEU A 13 -21.12 3.30 -1.50
C LEU A 13 -20.50 2.05 -2.12
N GLY A 14 -19.64 1.34 -1.38
CA GLY A 14 -18.94 0.15 -1.87
C GLY A 14 -17.69 0.42 -2.68
N ASN A 15 -17.19 1.67 -2.74
CA ASN A 15 -15.93 1.96 -3.44
C ASN A 15 -14.73 1.58 -2.58
N ILE A 16 -13.68 1.04 -3.22
CA ILE A 16 -12.42 0.75 -2.53
C ILE A 16 -11.72 2.05 -2.13
N VAL A 17 -11.49 2.22 -0.83
CA VAL A 17 -10.82 3.40 -0.26
C VAL A 17 -9.44 3.13 0.33
N GLU A 18 -9.14 1.88 0.68
CA GLU A 18 -7.85 1.48 1.23
C GLU A 18 -7.60 -0.02 1.07
N ILE A 19 -6.35 -0.37 0.74
CA ILE A 19 -5.82 -1.73 0.80
C ILE A 19 -4.85 -1.83 1.98
N LYS A 20 -5.17 -2.68 2.96
CA LYS A 20 -4.29 -3.00 4.09
C LYS A 20 -3.73 -4.40 3.91
N TYR A 21 -2.58 -4.47 3.26
CA TYR A 21 -1.91 -5.75 2.99
C TYR A 21 -0.43 -5.64 3.35
N ASN A 22 0.00 -6.45 4.32
CA ASN A 22 1.40 -6.70 4.62
C ASN A 22 1.54 -8.12 5.20
N ALA A 23 1.90 -9.06 4.35
CA ALA A 23 1.98 -10.48 4.72
C ALA A 23 3.02 -10.76 5.82
N HIS A 24 4.04 -9.92 5.99
CA HIS A 24 5.10 -10.15 6.98
C HIS A 24 4.68 -9.83 8.42
N ILE A 25 3.63 -9.02 8.60
CA ILE A 25 3.11 -8.62 9.91
C ILE A 25 1.65 -9.05 10.10
N ALA A 26 1.12 -9.86 9.18
CA ALA A 26 -0.22 -10.41 9.33
C ALA A 26 -0.25 -11.37 10.53
N GLU A 27 -1.13 -11.10 11.49
CA GLU A 27 -1.39 -11.97 12.63
C GLU A 27 -2.44 -13.05 12.29
N ILE A 28 -2.89 -13.78 13.31
CA ILE A 28 -3.93 -14.80 13.19
C ILE A 28 -5.23 -14.13 12.73
N PHE A 29 -5.85 -14.69 11.68
CA PHE A 29 -7.16 -14.26 11.22
C PHE A 29 -8.24 -14.78 12.18
N ASP A 30 -8.81 -13.88 12.97
CA ASP A 30 -9.94 -14.16 13.86
C ASP A 30 -11.26 -14.01 13.08
N LEU A 31 -11.64 -15.07 12.37
CA LEU A 31 -12.87 -15.15 11.56
C LEU A 31 -13.66 -16.41 11.91
N PRO A 32 -14.99 -16.43 11.71
CA PRO A 32 -15.79 -17.64 11.89
C PRO A 32 -15.25 -18.81 11.06
N GLU A 33 -15.20 -20.00 11.66
CA GLU A 33 -14.69 -21.22 11.00
C GLU A 33 -15.35 -21.46 9.63
N SER A 34 -16.65 -21.20 9.53
CA SER A 34 -17.43 -21.39 8.31
C SER A 34 -16.95 -20.58 7.10
N VAL A 35 -16.21 -19.48 7.31
CA VAL A 35 -15.68 -18.63 6.23
C VAL A 35 -14.17 -18.71 6.08
N MET A 36 -13.47 -19.39 6.99
CA MET A 36 -12.00 -19.43 7.03
C MET A 36 -11.41 -20.01 5.74
N HIS A 37 -11.97 -21.12 5.25
CA HIS A 37 -11.47 -21.75 4.02
C HIS A 37 -11.54 -20.79 2.82
N ASP A 38 -12.71 -20.23 2.57
CA ASP A 38 -12.95 -19.31 1.44
C ASP A 38 -12.11 -18.04 1.56
N TYR A 39 -11.95 -17.53 2.79
CA TYR A 39 -11.08 -16.39 3.06
C TYR A 39 -9.63 -16.69 2.67
N TYR A 40 -9.07 -17.84 3.05
CA TYR A 40 -7.70 -18.21 2.68
C TYR A 40 -7.52 -18.41 1.17
N VAL A 41 -8.52 -18.97 0.49
CA VAL A 41 -8.52 -19.09 -0.98
C VAL A 41 -8.45 -17.71 -1.63
N ALA A 42 -9.32 -16.78 -1.21
CA ALA A 42 -9.36 -15.41 -1.72
C ALA A 42 -8.07 -14.63 -1.39
N TYR A 43 -7.56 -14.79 -0.17
CA TYR A 43 -6.32 -14.14 0.27
C TYR A 43 -5.13 -14.61 -0.58
N ARG A 44 -5.00 -15.91 -0.83
CA ARG A 44 -3.93 -16.47 -1.69
C ARG A 44 -4.04 -16.00 -3.14
N ASP A 45 -5.25 -15.96 -3.71
CA ASP A 45 -5.46 -15.44 -5.07
C ASP A 45 -5.03 -13.96 -5.16
N LEU A 46 -5.39 -13.14 -4.17
CA LEU A 46 -4.93 -11.76 -4.08
C LEU A 46 -3.39 -11.68 -4.02
N MET A 47 -2.74 -12.48 -3.16
CA MET A 47 -1.27 -12.52 -3.07
C MET A 47 -0.62 -12.83 -4.41
N GLN A 48 -1.13 -13.84 -5.12
CA GLN A 48 -0.62 -14.24 -6.43
C GLN A 48 -0.81 -13.13 -7.47
N ARG A 49 -1.98 -12.49 -7.49
CA ARG A 49 -2.26 -11.37 -8.40
C ARG A 49 -1.31 -10.21 -8.15
N LEU A 50 -1.09 -9.80 -6.90
CA LEU A 50 -0.19 -8.69 -6.56
C LEU A 50 1.26 -8.92 -7.06
N GLN A 51 1.65 -10.17 -7.33
CA GLN A 51 2.97 -10.52 -7.86
C GLN A 51 3.02 -10.59 -9.40
N LEU A 52 1.88 -10.49 -10.10
CA LEU A 52 1.89 -10.56 -11.56
C LEU A 52 2.57 -9.33 -12.18
N PRO A 53 3.46 -9.49 -13.18
CA PRO A 53 4.21 -8.38 -13.78
C PRO A 53 3.35 -7.23 -14.28
N LYS A 54 2.14 -7.53 -14.79
CA LYS A 54 1.18 -6.50 -15.28
C LYS A 54 0.67 -5.53 -14.22
N TYR A 55 0.85 -5.85 -12.93
CA TYR A 55 0.46 -4.98 -11.81
C TYR A 55 1.65 -4.33 -11.11
N GLN A 56 2.87 -4.52 -11.63
CA GLN A 56 4.09 -3.99 -11.04
C GLN A 56 4.63 -2.82 -11.86
N ILE A 57 5.14 -1.82 -11.15
CA ILE A 57 5.96 -0.75 -11.71
C ILE A 57 7.30 -0.84 -11.00
N GLN A 58 8.39 -0.94 -11.77
CA GLN A 58 9.75 -1.01 -11.24
C GLN A 58 10.44 0.31 -11.51
N ILE A 59 10.92 0.94 -10.43
CA ILE A 59 11.63 2.22 -10.48
C ILE A 59 12.92 2.04 -9.71
N GLU A 60 14.04 2.27 -10.38
CA GLU A 60 15.34 2.38 -9.73
C GLU A 60 15.51 3.79 -9.16
N LEU A 61 15.81 3.87 -7.86
CA LEU A 61 16.09 5.15 -7.20
C LEU A 61 17.60 5.35 -7.14
N VAL A 62 18.08 6.38 -7.83
CA VAL A 62 19.46 6.86 -7.69
C VAL A 62 19.56 7.96 -6.62
N GLU A 63 20.77 8.35 -6.26
CA GLU A 63 21.01 9.40 -5.29
C GLU A 63 20.29 10.70 -5.66
N GLY A 64 19.65 11.34 -4.68
CA GLY A 64 18.85 12.55 -4.87
C GLY A 64 17.42 12.33 -5.36
N MET A 65 17.04 11.10 -5.74
CA MET A 65 15.67 10.79 -6.13
C MET A 65 14.75 10.54 -4.92
N MET A 66 13.48 10.90 -5.10
CA MET A 66 12.41 10.62 -4.15
C MET A 66 11.20 10.04 -4.89
N ALA A 67 10.66 8.95 -4.38
CA ALA A 67 9.37 8.43 -4.78
C ALA A 67 8.30 8.84 -3.77
N VAL A 68 7.16 9.32 -4.27
CA VAL A 68 5.98 9.65 -3.45
C VAL A 68 4.79 8.86 -4.01
N PHE A 69 4.08 8.14 -3.16
CA PHE A 69 2.94 7.33 -3.55
C PHE A 69 1.90 7.27 -2.43
N ASP A 70 0.65 6.97 -2.79
CA ASP A 70 -0.45 6.81 -1.84
C ASP A 70 -0.38 5.42 -1.18
N ASN A 71 0.16 5.35 0.04
CA ASN A 71 0.32 4.09 0.79
C ASN A 71 -1.01 3.40 1.14
N ARG A 72 -2.17 4.09 1.02
CA ARG A 72 -3.48 3.45 1.17
C ARG A 72 -3.93 2.71 -0.07
N ARG A 73 -3.28 2.94 -1.22
CA ARG A 73 -3.66 2.38 -2.52
C ARG A 73 -2.55 1.53 -3.14
N MET A 74 -1.31 1.97 -3.05
CA MET A 74 -0.16 1.32 -3.64
C MET A 74 0.60 0.53 -2.59
N LEU A 75 0.76 -0.77 -2.86
CA LEU A 75 1.77 -1.57 -2.16
C LEU A 75 3.14 -1.26 -2.75
N HIS A 76 4.17 -1.43 -1.94
CA HIS A 76 5.54 -1.21 -2.37
C HIS A 76 6.46 -2.29 -1.80
N GLY A 77 7.55 -2.55 -2.50
CA GLY A 77 8.54 -3.54 -2.13
C GLY A 77 9.85 -3.23 -2.84
N ARG A 78 10.78 -4.18 -2.76
CA ARG A 78 12.06 -4.11 -3.45
C ARG A 78 12.42 -5.48 -4.00
N GLN A 79 13.18 -5.51 -5.09
CA GLN A 79 13.84 -6.73 -5.52
C GLN A 79 14.96 -7.10 -4.53
N SER A 80 15.30 -8.39 -4.51
CA SER A 80 16.49 -8.88 -3.81
C SER A 80 17.76 -8.31 -4.45
N TYR A 81 18.78 -8.06 -3.64
CA TYR A 81 20.08 -7.62 -4.11
C TYR A 81 21.19 -8.18 -3.21
N GLU A 82 22.41 -8.26 -3.75
CA GLU A 82 23.58 -8.61 -2.96
C GLU A 82 24.04 -7.41 -2.12
N ALA A 83 24.31 -7.62 -0.83
CA ALA A 83 24.66 -6.56 0.12
C ALA A 83 26.13 -6.13 0.02
N THR A 84 26.63 -5.91 -1.20
CA THR A 84 28.04 -5.60 -1.49
C THR A 84 28.35 -4.09 -1.46
N GLY A 85 27.36 -3.23 -1.20
CA GLY A 85 27.51 -1.77 -1.19
C GLY A 85 26.73 -1.06 -0.07
N LYS A 86 26.90 0.27 0.01
CA LYS A 86 26.17 1.13 0.96
C LYS A 86 24.87 1.62 0.33
N ARG A 87 23.74 1.34 0.98
CA ARG A 87 22.42 1.84 0.57
C ARG A 87 21.72 2.48 1.76
N HIS A 88 21.32 3.74 1.62
CA HIS A 88 20.62 4.48 2.66
C HIS A 88 19.45 5.24 2.05
N LEU A 89 18.24 4.95 2.55
CA LEU A 89 17.01 5.67 2.19
C LEU A 89 16.46 6.37 3.42
N ARG A 90 15.89 7.55 3.21
CA ARG A 90 15.10 8.27 4.23
C ARG A 90 13.64 8.23 3.81
N GLY A 91 12.78 7.79 4.72
CA GLY A 91 11.33 7.77 4.53
C GLY A 91 10.66 8.74 5.51
N CYS A 92 9.56 9.34 5.06
CA CYS A 92 8.63 10.06 5.92
C CYS A 92 7.20 9.78 5.46
N TYR A 93 6.23 10.06 6.33
CA TYR A 93 4.82 9.95 6.04
C TYR A 93 4.16 11.31 6.17
N VAL A 94 3.21 11.59 5.28
CA VAL A 94 2.38 12.81 5.30
C VAL A 94 0.93 12.38 5.31
N ASP A 95 0.10 13.03 6.12
CA ASP A 95 -1.32 12.73 6.15
C ASP A 95 -1.99 13.12 4.83
N ARG A 96 -2.90 12.26 4.35
CA ARG A 96 -3.59 12.47 3.07
C ARG A 96 -4.46 13.72 3.08
N THR A 97 -5.01 14.11 4.23
CA THR A 97 -5.82 15.32 4.41
C THR A 97 -4.96 16.56 4.27
N GLU A 98 -3.76 16.54 4.86
CA GLU A 98 -2.78 17.63 4.75
C GLU A 98 -2.32 17.79 3.29
N PHE A 99 -1.95 16.70 2.62
CA PHE A 99 -1.60 16.69 1.21
C PHE A 99 -2.73 17.30 0.34
N LYS A 100 -3.97 16.83 0.51
CA LYS A 100 -5.13 17.35 -0.21
C LYS A 100 -5.40 18.83 0.10
N SER A 101 -5.18 19.25 1.34
CA SER A 101 -5.33 20.66 1.75
C SER A 101 -4.36 21.55 0.98
N ARG A 102 -3.08 21.17 0.96
CA ARG A 102 -2.05 21.90 0.21
C ARG A 102 -2.36 21.92 -1.29
N LEU A 103 -2.80 20.79 -1.86
CA LEU A 103 -3.16 20.69 -3.26
C LEU A 103 -4.29 21.66 -3.64
N ARG A 104 -5.35 21.80 -2.81
CA ARG A 104 -6.44 22.75 -3.07
C ARG A 104 -5.98 24.20 -3.07
N VAL A 105 -5.09 24.57 -2.14
CA VAL A 105 -4.52 25.93 -2.08
C VAL A 105 -3.68 26.21 -3.31
N LEU A 106 -2.84 25.25 -3.73
CA LEU A 106 -2.01 25.38 -4.93
C LEU A 106 -2.86 25.46 -6.21
N ALA A 107 -3.89 24.62 -6.34
CA ALA A 107 -4.81 24.67 -7.48
C ALA A 107 -5.44 26.06 -7.64
N LYS A 108 -5.95 26.66 -6.55
CA LYS A 108 -6.49 28.03 -6.59
C LYS A 108 -5.45 29.09 -7.02
N ARG A 109 -4.17 28.88 -6.69
CA ARG A 109 -3.09 29.81 -7.02
C ARG A 109 -2.65 29.74 -8.49
N TYR A 110 -2.76 28.56 -9.11
CA TYR A 110 -2.23 28.28 -10.44
C TYR A 110 -3.31 27.95 -11.50
N THR A 111 -4.60 28.07 -11.16
CA THR A 111 -5.73 27.93 -12.09
C THR A 111 -6.40 29.29 -12.38
N SER A 112 -5.64 30.38 -12.28
CA SER A 112 -6.02 31.71 -12.77
C SER A 112 -5.38 31.98 -14.13
#